data_AF-A0A317CCM5-F1
#
_entry.id   AF-A0A317CCM5-F1
#
_cell.length_a   1.000
_cell.length_b   1.000
_cell.length_c   1.000
_cell.angle_alpha   90.00
_cell.angle_beta   90.00
_cell.angle_gamma   90.00
#
_symmetry.space_group_name_H-M   'P 1'
#
loop_
_entity.id
_entity.type
_entity.pdbx_description
1 polymer ?
#
loop_
_entity_poly.entity_id
_entity_poly.type
_entity_poly.pdbx_seq_one_letter_code
_entity_poly.pdbx_strand_id
1 'polypeptide(L)'
;MLYRSLSVAIIVLLSWFTYASMQSNQQIKQQLSLLQSQFGQNVEPLVEKQLLMNEQMEQIRAYMTKQDQIAKEKKKVEASLSRQKQITALYATYSKVLKADALRGAKKYPEASALLKGTKKEIWKAGDLYKEHQKSLRGLMQTIDALVNAWNAKDGSKNAAKVYNTLDKVLQDKSK
;
A
#
# COMPACT_ATOMS: atom_id res chain seq x y z
N MET A 1 102.67 2.20 13.54
CA MET A 1 101.73 3.33 13.69
C MET A 1 100.43 3.16 12.89
N LEU A 2 100.42 2.44 11.76
CA LEU A 2 99.22 2.15 10.94
C LEU A 2 98.04 1.50 11.68
N TYR A 3 98.28 0.54 12.60
CA TYR A 3 97.20 -0.10 13.36
C TYR A 3 96.49 0.86 14.33
N ARG A 4 97.21 1.83 14.93
CA ARG A 4 96.61 2.81 15.84
C ARG A 4 95.74 3.82 15.08
N SER A 5 96.15 4.27 13.90
CA SER A 5 95.34 5.16 13.06
C SER A 5 94.11 4.45 12.47
N LEU A 6 94.23 3.17 12.12
CA LEU A 6 93.11 2.36 11.62
C LEU A 6 92.03 2.15 12.69
N SER A 7 92.44 1.77 13.92
CA SER A 7 91.50 1.60 15.04
C SER A 7 90.77 2.89 15.40
N VAL A 8 91.47 4.03 15.40
CA VAL A 8 90.85 5.34 15.66
C VAL A 8 89.85 5.71 14.55
N ALA A 9 90.19 5.49 13.27
CA ALA A 9 89.27 5.73 12.17
C ALA A 9 88.00 4.85 12.25
N ILE A 10 88.15 3.58 12.64
CA ILE A 10 87.02 2.65 12.85
C ILE A 10 86.12 3.14 14.01
N ILE A 11 86.69 3.57 15.13
CA ILE A 11 85.93 4.08 16.27
C ILE A 11 85.16 5.35 15.90
N VAL A 12 85.79 6.26 15.13
CA VAL A 12 85.14 7.49 14.66
C VAL A 12 83.99 7.18 13.69
N LEU A 13 84.18 6.26 12.76
CA LEU A 13 83.13 5.82 11.83
C LEU A 13 81.97 5.13 12.53
N LEU A 14 82.25 4.27 13.51
CA LEU A 14 81.22 3.63 14.32
C LEU A 14 80.45 4.66 15.16
N SER A 15 81.15 5.62 15.77
CA SER A 15 80.52 6.68 16.55
C SER A 15 79.61 7.56 15.68
N TRP A 16 80.07 7.92 14.48
CA TRP A 16 79.29 8.66 13.49
C TRP A 16 78.07 7.86 13.01
N PHE A 17 78.26 6.57 12.72
CA PHE A 17 77.17 5.69 12.30
C PHE A 17 76.11 5.56 13.40
N THR A 18 76.53 5.41 14.66
CA THR A 18 75.61 5.31 15.80
C THR A 18 74.84 6.61 16.00
N TYR A 19 75.51 7.75 15.89
CA TYR A 19 74.90 9.07 15.98
C TYR A 19 73.90 9.32 14.84
N ALA A 20 74.29 9.05 13.59
CA ALA A 20 73.42 9.20 12.42
C ALA A 20 72.21 8.24 12.49
N SER A 21 72.41 7.02 12.97
CA SER A 21 71.33 6.04 13.17
C SER A 21 70.38 6.47 14.29
N MET A 22 70.89 7.01 15.38
CA MET A 22 70.07 7.53 16.48
C MET A 22 69.24 8.74 16.05
N GLN A 23 69.83 9.66 15.28
CA GLN A 23 69.13 10.83 14.74
C GLN A 23 68.06 10.43 13.72
N SER A 24 68.36 9.47 12.84
CA SER A 24 67.39 8.90 11.90
C SER A 24 66.20 8.25 12.64
N ASN A 25 66.48 7.44 13.68
CA ASN A 25 65.43 6.83 14.49
C ASN A 25 64.54 7.85 15.22
N GLN A 26 65.11 8.97 15.66
CA GLN A 26 64.31 10.05 16.28
C GLN A 26 63.39 10.72 15.27
N GLN A 27 63.87 10.99 14.05
CA GLN A 27 63.05 11.56 12.98
C GLN A 27 61.92 10.62 12.57
N ILE A 28 62.20 9.31 12.45
CA ILE A 28 61.19 8.29 12.13
C ILE A 28 60.11 8.22 13.24
N LYS A 29 60.52 8.24 14.52
CA LYS A 29 59.58 8.25 15.65
C LYS A 29 58.68 9.49 15.65
N GLN A 30 59.24 10.66 15.34
CA GLN A 30 58.47 11.90 15.24
C GLN A 30 57.47 11.85 14.08
N GLN A 31 57.88 11.36 12.90
CA GLN A 31 56.97 11.20 11.76
C GLN A 31 55.84 10.21 12.05
N LEU A 32 56.13 9.09 12.72
CA LEU A 32 55.12 8.13 13.16
C LEU A 32 54.13 8.75 14.15
N SER A 33 54.60 9.54 15.12
CA SER A 33 53.72 10.22 16.08
C SER A 33 52.82 11.26 15.42
N LEU A 34 53.34 11.99 14.43
CA LEU A 34 52.58 12.97 13.64
C LEU A 34 51.51 12.27 12.79
N LEU A 35 51.87 11.19 12.10
CA LEU A 35 50.93 10.36 11.35
C LEU A 35 49.83 9.80 12.26
N GLN A 36 50.20 9.24 13.41
CA GLN A 36 49.24 8.70 14.37
C GLN A 36 48.29 9.78 14.91
N SER A 37 48.80 10.99 15.17
CA SER A 37 47.97 12.13 15.60
C SER A 37 47.04 12.63 14.48
N GLN A 38 47.51 12.66 13.23
CA GLN A 38 46.70 13.07 12.08
C GLN A 38 45.64 12.02 11.74
N PHE A 39 45.95 10.74 11.87
CA PHE A 39 44.95 9.68 11.71
C PHE A 39 43.93 9.72 12.84
N GLY A 40 44.35 9.86 14.10
CA GLY A 40 43.43 9.99 15.23
C GLY A 40 42.47 11.17 15.08
N GLN A 41 42.99 12.37 14.80
CA GLN A 41 42.19 13.60 14.69
C GLN A 41 41.25 13.62 13.49
N ASN A 42 41.59 12.96 12.38
CA ASN A 42 40.77 12.97 11.17
C ASN A 42 39.76 11.81 11.13
N VAL A 43 40.03 10.68 11.80
CA VAL A 43 39.16 9.49 11.76
C VAL A 43 37.98 9.62 12.72
N GLU A 44 38.17 10.17 13.92
CA GLU A 44 37.07 10.41 14.88
C GLU A 44 35.89 11.21 14.31
N PRO A 45 36.09 12.40 13.70
CA PRO A 45 34.99 13.17 13.13
C PRO A 45 34.37 12.51 11.89
N LEU A 46 35.12 11.65 11.18
CA LEU A 46 34.57 10.85 10.08
C LEU A 46 33.69 9.71 10.59
N VAL A 47 34.08 9.05 11.68
CA VAL A 47 33.28 8.01 12.33
C VAL A 47 32.00 8.60 12.90
N GLU A 48 32.09 9.76 13.56
CA GLU A 48 30.92 10.47 14.10
C GLU A 48 29.96 10.92 12.99
N LYS A 49 30.48 11.47 11.88
CA LYS A 49 29.66 11.79 10.70
C LYS A 49 29.00 10.55 10.08
N GLN A 50 29.72 9.42 10.00
CA GLN A 50 29.18 8.18 9.47
C GLN A 50 28.07 7.61 10.35
N LEU A 51 28.22 7.70 11.68
CA LEU A 51 27.19 7.30 12.64
C LEU A 51 25.92 8.16 12.47
N LEU A 52 26.09 9.47 12.40
CA LEU A 52 24.99 10.42 12.21
C LEU A 52 24.27 10.20 10.86
N MET A 53 25.03 9.87 9.81
CA MET A 53 24.46 9.52 8.50
C MET A 53 23.70 8.19 8.52
N ASN A 54 24.16 7.20 9.29
CA ASN A 54 23.44 5.94 9.48
C ASN A 54 22.11 6.17 10.24
N GLU A 55 22.09 7.01 11.26
CA GLU A 55 20.86 7.38 11.98
C GLU A 55 19.85 8.08 11.05
N GLN A 56 20.30 9.01 10.22
CA GLN A 56 19.45 9.66 9.23
C GLN A 56 18.89 8.67 8.20
N MET A 57 19.69 7.70 7.74
CA MET A 57 19.21 6.66 6.82
C MET A 57 18.17 5.75 7.47
N GLU A 58 18.31 5.41 8.75
CA GLU A 58 17.28 4.63 9.47
C GLU A 58 15.98 5.43 9.64
N GLN A 59 16.06 6.74 9.89
CA GLN A 59 14.88 7.60 9.90
C GLN A 59 14.19 7.67 8.52
N ILE A 60 14.96 7.75 7.43
CA ILE A 60 14.43 7.71 6.07
C ILE A 60 13.76 6.36 5.77
N ARG A 61 14.39 5.23 6.15
CA ARG A 61 13.81 3.89 6.00
C ARG A 61 12.51 3.73 6.78
N ALA A 62 12.47 4.24 8.01
CA ALA A 62 11.27 4.24 8.83
C ALA A 62 10.15 5.08 8.19
N TYR A 63 10.49 6.24 7.62
CA TYR A 63 9.54 7.08 6.90
C TYR A 63 9.00 6.39 5.63
N MET A 64 9.88 5.79 4.81
CA MET A 64 9.47 5.01 3.64
C MET A 64 8.54 3.85 4.01
N THR A 65 8.87 3.13 5.08
CA THR A 65 8.03 2.02 5.57
C THR A 65 6.64 2.50 6.00
N LYS A 66 6.55 3.64 6.70
CA LYS A 66 5.27 4.27 7.06
C LYS A 66 4.49 4.70 5.82
N GLN A 67 5.16 5.26 4.80
CA GLN A 67 4.50 5.67 3.56
C GLN A 67 3.94 4.47 2.78
N ASP A 68 4.67 3.36 2.73
CA ASP A 68 4.19 2.11 2.14
C ASP A 68 2.99 1.52 2.89
N GLN A 69 3.01 1.59 4.23
CA GLN A 69 1.87 1.19 5.06
C GLN A 69 0.65 2.06 4.77
N ILE A 70 0.80 3.38 4.75
CA ILE A 70 -0.27 4.33 4.41
C ILE A 70 -0.82 4.05 2.99
N ALA A 71 0.05 3.76 2.01
CA ALA A 71 -0.38 3.43 0.66
C ALA A 71 -1.19 2.13 0.60
N LYS A 72 -0.78 1.10 1.36
CA LYS A 72 -1.52 -0.16 1.49
C LYS A 72 -2.87 0.04 2.19
N GLU A 73 -2.91 0.82 3.26
CA GLU A 73 -4.14 1.17 3.98
C GLU A 73 -5.10 1.96 3.11
N LYS A 74 -4.61 2.95 2.37
CA LYS A 74 -5.41 3.72 1.41
C LYS A 74 -6.05 2.81 0.37
N LYS A 75 -5.28 1.90 -0.25
CA LYS A 75 -5.82 0.91 -1.20
C LYS A 75 -6.89 0.02 -0.57
N LYS A 76 -6.69 -0.41 0.68
CA LYS A 76 -7.67 -1.21 1.44
C LYS A 76 -8.95 -0.41 1.68
N VAL A 77 -8.85 0.84 2.13
CA VAL A 77 -9.99 1.73 2.37
C VAL A 77 -10.74 2.02 1.07
N GLU A 78 -10.04 2.30 -0.04
CA GLU A 78 -10.65 2.52 -1.35
C GLU A 78 -11.40 1.27 -1.84
N ALA A 79 -10.83 0.08 -1.67
CA ALA A 79 -11.49 -1.18 -2.01
C ALA A 79 -12.73 -1.42 -1.15
N SER A 80 -12.64 -1.20 0.17
CA SER A 80 -13.78 -1.29 1.10
C SER A 80 -14.89 -0.28 0.74
N LEU A 81 -14.52 0.96 0.44
CA LEU A 81 -15.46 2.00 0.04
C LEU A 81 -16.14 1.66 -1.28
N SER A 82 -15.39 1.14 -2.25
CA SER A 82 -15.94 0.68 -3.54
C SER A 82 -16.96 -0.45 -3.33
N ARG A 83 -16.62 -1.45 -2.49
CA ARG A 83 -17.55 -2.53 -2.12
C ARG A 83 -18.81 -1.99 -1.45
N GLN A 84 -18.66 -1.04 -0.53
CA GLN A 84 -19.80 -0.43 0.16
C GLN A 84 -20.70 0.36 -0.79
N LYS A 85 -20.13 1.12 -1.74
CA LYS A 85 -20.91 1.81 -2.79
C LYS A 85 -21.72 0.84 -3.63
N GLN A 86 -21.14 -0.32 -4.00
CA GLN A 86 -21.84 -1.36 -4.76
C GLN A 86 -23.02 -1.96 -3.97
N ILE A 87 -22.81 -2.28 -2.68
CA ILE A 87 -23.87 -2.80 -1.81
C ILE A 87 -24.98 -1.75 -1.62
N THR A 88 -24.64 -0.49 -1.38
CA THR A 88 -25.63 0.60 -1.26
C THR A 88 -26.45 0.76 -2.55
N ALA A 89 -25.83 0.66 -3.72
CA ALA A 89 -26.54 0.70 -4.99
C ALA A 89 -27.52 -0.47 -5.14
N LEU A 90 -27.17 -1.66 -4.67
CA LEU A 90 -28.05 -2.83 -4.64
C LEU A 90 -29.22 -2.63 -3.68
N TYR A 91 -28.99 -2.11 -2.46
CA TYR A 91 -30.06 -1.73 -1.52
C TYR A 91 -31.02 -0.69 -2.11
N ALA A 92 -30.49 0.33 -2.79
CA ALA A 92 -31.32 1.34 -3.46
C ALA A 92 -32.21 0.71 -4.56
N THR A 93 -31.67 -0.27 -5.29
CA THR A 93 -32.42 -1.01 -6.31
C THR A 93 -33.52 -1.87 -5.67
N TYR A 94 -33.19 -2.59 -4.60
CA TYR A 94 -34.14 -3.37 -3.80
C TYR A 94 -35.29 -2.49 -3.27
N SER A 95 -34.98 -1.33 -2.69
CA SER A 95 -35.97 -0.36 -2.20
C SER A 95 -36.90 0.14 -3.32
N LYS A 96 -36.37 0.43 -4.52
CA LYS A 96 -37.18 0.81 -5.69
C LYS A 96 -38.16 -0.30 -6.10
N VAL A 97 -37.73 -1.56 -6.08
CA VAL A 97 -38.60 -2.71 -6.39
C VAL A 97 -39.73 -2.84 -5.35
N LEU A 98 -39.42 -2.72 -4.05
CA LEU A 98 -40.44 -2.72 -3.00
C LEU A 98 -41.44 -1.56 -3.16
N LYS A 99 -40.93 -0.35 -3.45
CA LYS A 99 -41.78 0.82 -3.71
C LYS A 99 -42.68 0.62 -4.92
N ALA A 100 -42.19 -0.01 -5.99
CA ALA A 100 -42.99 -0.35 -7.15
C ALA A 100 -44.11 -1.34 -6.78
N ASP A 101 -43.82 -2.36 -5.96
CA ASP A 101 -44.85 -3.30 -5.51
C ASP A 101 -45.88 -2.66 -4.57
N ALA A 102 -45.47 -1.70 -3.74
CA ALA A 102 -46.37 -0.92 -2.92
C ALA A 102 -47.30 -0.02 -3.78
N LEU A 103 -46.77 0.61 -4.84
CA LEU A 103 -47.56 1.38 -5.80
C LEU A 103 -48.58 0.49 -6.53
N ARG A 104 -48.18 -0.72 -6.92
CA ARG A 104 -49.10 -1.75 -7.45
C ARG A 104 -50.21 -2.06 -6.44
N GLY A 105 -49.86 -2.30 -5.17
CA GLY A 105 -50.83 -2.53 -4.10
C GLY A 105 -51.83 -1.39 -3.93
N ALA A 106 -51.39 -0.15 -4.15
CA ALA A 106 -52.22 1.05 -4.16
C ALA A 106 -52.97 1.29 -5.50
N LYS A 107 -52.96 0.32 -6.43
CA LYS A 107 -53.56 0.39 -7.78
C LYS A 107 -52.99 1.51 -8.68
N LYS A 108 -51.82 2.06 -8.35
CA LYS A 108 -51.07 3.04 -9.15
C LYS A 108 -50.18 2.32 -10.16
N TYR A 109 -50.82 1.60 -11.08
CA TYR A 109 -50.13 0.66 -11.96
C TYR A 109 -49.17 1.32 -12.96
N PRO A 110 -49.49 2.44 -13.63
CA PRO A 110 -48.55 3.11 -14.52
C PRO A 110 -47.25 3.52 -13.81
N GLU A 111 -47.37 4.08 -12.59
CA GLU A 111 -46.22 4.48 -11.79
C GLU A 111 -45.43 3.28 -11.28
N ALA A 112 -46.12 2.21 -10.86
CA ALA A 112 -45.49 0.95 -10.47
C ALA A 112 -44.67 0.34 -11.62
N SER A 113 -45.27 0.24 -12.81
CA SER A 113 -44.64 -0.28 -14.02
C SER A 113 -43.41 0.53 -14.43
N ALA A 114 -43.53 1.87 -14.46
CA ALA A 114 -42.42 2.73 -14.82
C ALA A 114 -41.26 2.59 -13.84
N LEU A 115 -41.56 2.56 -12.54
CA LEU A 115 -40.55 2.41 -11.49
C LEU A 115 -39.85 1.04 -11.56
N LEU A 116 -40.61 -0.05 -11.74
CA LEU A 116 -40.06 -1.40 -11.86
C LEU A 116 -39.24 -1.58 -13.15
N LYS A 117 -39.73 -1.06 -14.28
CA LYS A 117 -38.97 -1.08 -15.55
C LYS A 117 -37.64 -0.35 -15.40
N GLY A 118 -37.63 0.75 -14.64
CA GLY A 118 -36.45 1.54 -14.34
C GLY A 118 -35.36 0.82 -13.54
N THR A 119 -35.61 -0.34 -12.94
CA THR A 119 -34.59 -1.08 -12.16
C THR A 119 -33.85 -2.14 -12.98
N LYS A 120 -34.26 -2.43 -14.22
CA LYS A 120 -33.68 -3.53 -15.03
C LYS A 120 -32.18 -3.36 -15.24
N LYS A 121 -31.74 -2.14 -15.55
CA LYS A 121 -30.34 -1.85 -15.88
C LYS A 121 -29.42 -2.08 -14.67
N GLU A 122 -29.87 -1.66 -13.49
CA GLU A 122 -29.16 -1.79 -12.23
C GLU A 122 -29.09 -3.25 -11.78
N ILE A 123 -30.19 -4.00 -11.92
CA ILE A 123 -30.21 -5.45 -11.66
C ILE A 123 -29.28 -6.19 -12.62
N TRP A 124 -29.25 -5.80 -13.89
CA TRP A 124 -28.32 -6.39 -14.87
C TRP A 124 -26.86 -6.14 -14.49
N LYS A 125 -26.51 -4.88 -14.19
CA LYS A 125 -25.16 -4.50 -13.73
C LYS A 125 -24.79 -5.21 -12.43
N ALA A 126 -25.72 -5.40 -11.51
CA ALA A 126 -25.49 -6.18 -10.30
C ALA A 126 -25.14 -7.63 -10.65
N GLY A 127 -25.74 -8.20 -11.70
CA GLY A 127 -25.35 -9.52 -12.21
C GLY A 127 -23.91 -9.61 -12.71
N ASP A 128 -23.38 -8.51 -13.27
CA ASP A 128 -21.97 -8.45 -13.71
C ASP A 128 -20.99 -8.37 -12.52
N LEU A 129 -21.42 -7.69 -11.45
CA LEU A 129 -20.64 -7.54 -10.22
C LEU A 129 -20.66 -8.81 -9.36
N TYR A 130 -21.83 -9.43 -9.22
CA TYR A 130 -22.05 -10.59 -8.36
C TYR A 130 -22.17 -11.87 -9.20
N LYS A 131 -21.03 -12.34 -9.72
CA LYS A 131 -20.95 -13.47 -10.67
C LYS A 131 -21.69 -14.73 -10.21
N GLU A 132 -21.64 -15.07 -8.92
CA GLU A 132 -22.33 -16.22 -8.33
C GLU A 132 -23.87 -16.13 -8.45
N HIS A 133 -24.40 -14.91 -8.53
CA HIS A 133 -25.83 -14.63 -8.67
C HIS A 133 -26.19 -14.09 -10.07
N GLN A 134 -25.25 -14.12 -11.02
CA GLN A 134 -25.45 -13.55 -12.35
C GLN A 134 -26.66 -14.18 -13.06
N LYS A 135 -26.79 -15.51 -13.01
CA LYS A 135 -27.90 -16.24 -13.64
C LYS A 135 -29.24 -15.88 -13.00
N SER A 136 -29.31 -15.83 -11.67
CA SER A 136 -30.55 -15.49 -10.96
C SER A 136 -30.97 -14.05 -11.22
N LEU A 137 -30.03 -13.10 -11.17
CA LEU A 137 -30.30 -11.67 -11.43
C LEU A 137 -30.70 -11.41 -12.88
N ARG A 138 -29.99 -11.99 -13.86
CA ARG A 138 -30.35 -11.82 -15.28
C ARG A 138 -31.66 -12.51 -15.64
N GLY A 139 -31.98 -13.63 -14.99
CA GLY A 139 -33.27 -14.30 -15.12
C GLY A 139 -34.47 -13.46 -14.67
N LEU A 140 -34.25 -12.39 -13.89
CA LEU A 140 -35.31 -11.46 -13.50
C LEU A 140 -35.79 -10.57 -14.65
N MET A 141 -35.03 -10.42 -15.75
CA MET A 141 -35.42 -9.51 -16.85
C MET A 141 -36.79 -9.87 -17.43
N GLN A 142 -37.00 -11.14 -17.76
CA GLN A 142 -38.29 -11.63 -18.27
C GLN A 142 -39.40 -11.50 -17.24
N THR A 143 -39.08 -11.72 -15.95
CA THR A 143 -40.06 -11.55 -14.86
C THR A 143 -40.50 -10.10 -14.75
N ILE A 144 -39.56 -9.16 -14.83
CA ILE A 144 -39.84 -7.72 -14.79
C ILE A 144 -40.68 -7.31 -16.00
N ASP A 145 -40.33 -7.77 -17.21
CA ASP A 145 -41.10 -7.45 -18.42
C ASP A 145 -42.54 -7.98 -18.33
N ALA A 146 -42.73 -9.19 -17.83
CA ALA A 146 -44.06 -9.76 -17.61
C ALA A 146 -44.88 -8.96 -16.58
N LEU A 147 -44.26 -8.52 -15.48
CA LEU A 147 -44.91 -7.70 -14.46
C LEU A 147 -45.28 -6.31 -15.00
N VAL A 148 -44.36 -5.66 -15.69
CA VAL A 148 -44.60 -4.34 -16.32
C VAL A 148 -45.76 -4.41 -17.30
N ASN A 149 -45.81 -5.46 -18.14
CA ASN A 149 -46.91 -5.65 -19.08
C ASN A 149 -48.24 -5.90 -18.37
N ALA A 150 -48.26 -6.76 -17.35
CA ALA A 150 -49.47 -7.04 -16.56
C ALA A 150 -49.98 -5.77 -15.87
N TRP A 151 -49.11 -5.03 -15.19
CA TRP A 151 -49.48 -3.81 -14.49
C TRP A 151 -49.93 -2.70 -15.47
N ASN A 152 -49.29 -2.56 -16.64
CA ASN A 152 -49.79 -1.66 -17.68
C ASN A 152 -51.20 -2.04 -18.19
N ALA A 153 -51.53 -3.33 -18.20
CA ALA A 153 -52.88 -3.83 -18.46
C ALA A 153 -53.83 -3.73 -17.25
N LYS A 154 -53.41 -3.06 -16.16
CA LYS A 154 -54.13 -2.92 -14.88
C LYS A 154 -54.36 -4.26 -14.15
N ASP A 155 -53.62 -5.30 -14.49
CA ASP A 155 -53.64 -6.59 -13.79
C ASP A 155 -52.68 -6.55 -12.58
N GLY A 156 -53.25 -6.31 -11.40
CA GLY A 156 -52.53 -6.28 -10.12
C GLY A 156 -52.36 -7.64 -9.44
N SER A 157 -52.80 -8.75 -10.07
CA SER A 157 -52.78 -10.10 -9.46
C SER A 157 -51.37 -10.63 -9.22
N LYS A 158 -50.40 -10.17 -10.03
CA LYS A 158 -48.98 -10.56 -9.93
C LYS A 158 -48.19 -9.48 -9.20
N ASN A 159 -47.32 -9.89 -8.28
CA ASN A 159 -46.48 -9.02 -7.46
C ASN A 159 -44.99 -9.18 -7.79
N ALA A 160 -44.16 -8.27 -7.28
CA ALA A 160 -42.71 -8.30 -7.51
C ALA A 160 -41.93 -9.22 -6.53
N ALA A 161 -42.58 -10.15 -5.84
CA ALA A 161 -41.96 -10.95 -4.77
C ALA A 161 -40.71 -11.72 -5.20
N LYS A 162 -40.77 -12.37 -6.35
CA LYS A 162 -39.61 -13.07 -6.91
C LYS A 162 -38.41 -12.14 -7.13
N VAL A 163 -38.67 -10.89 -7.54
CA VAL A 163 -37.63 -9.89 -7.81
C VAL A 163 -36.99 -9.41 -6.51
N TYR A 164 -37.78 -8.91 -5.55
CA TYR A 164 -37.21 -8.41 -4.29
C TYR A 164 -36.60 -9.51 -3.42
N ASN A 165 -37.16 -10.72 -3.40
CA ASN A 165 -36.57 -11.85 -2.64
C ASN A 165 -35.24 -12.32 -3.24
N THR A 166 -35.08 -12.25 -4.56
CA THR A 166 -33.81 -12.59 -5.20
C THR A 166 -32.75 -11.54 -4.87
N LEU A 167 -33.11 -10.26 -4.89
CA LEU A 167 -32.20 -9.17 -4.49
C LEU A 167 -31.82 -9.26 -3.01
N ASP A 168 -32.76 -9.59 -2.14
CA ASP A 168 -32.52 -9.80 -0.69
C ASP A 168 -31.52 -10.94 -0.45
N LYS A 169 -31.67 -12.07 -1.14
CA LYS A 169 -30.68 -13.16 -1.06
C LYS A 169 -29.26 -12.71 -1.43
N VAL A 170 -29.12 -11.94 -2.51
CA VAL A 170 -27.81 -11.38 -2.91
C VAL A 170 -27.27 -10.42 -1.86
N LEU A 171 -28.12 -9.60 -1.23
CA LEU A 171 -27.72 -8.70 -0.16
C LEU A 171 -27.26 -9.46 1.10
N GLN A 172 -27.97 -10.52 1.48
CA GLN A 172 -27.62 -11.36 2.63
C GLN A 172 -26.28 -12.09 2.42
N ASP A 173 -26.05 -12.63 1.23
CA ASP A 173 -24.82 -13.37 0.91
C ASP A 173 -23.59 -12.45 0.81
N LYS A 174 -23.77 -11.15 0.54
CA LYS A 174 -22.66 -10.18 0.44
C LYS A 174 -22.45 -9.31 1.67
N SER A 175 -23.40 -9.33 2.61
CA SER A 175 -23.31 -8.71 3.94
C SER A 175 -22.66 -9.62 4.98
N LYS A 176 -22.48 -10.91 4.66
CA LYS A 176 -21.61 -11.85 5.39
C LYS A 176 -20.16 -11.68 4.94
#